data_AF-A0A388QN14-F1
#
_entry.id   AF-A0A388QN14-F1
#
_cell.length_a   1.000
_cell.length_b   1.000
_cell.length_c   1.000
_cell.angle_alpha   90.00
_cell.angle_beta   90.00
_cell.angle_gamma   90.00
#
_symmetry.space_group_name_H-M   'P 1'
#
loop_
_entity.id
_entity.type
_entity.pdbx_description
1 polymer ?
#
loop_
_entity_poly.entity_id
_entity_poly.type
_entity_poly.pdbx_seq_one_letter_code
_entity_poly.pdbx_strand_id
1 'polypeptide(L)' 'MGLTKNAHIIKILIPKQLFIDDKFNEDSLEELEAYTEPHYLQLKDGEEIQFVRFGYCRKDSQNQAIFTHK' A
#
# COMPACT_ATOMS: atom_id res chain seq x y z
N MET A 1 -19.93 13.06 -8.28
CA MET A 1 -19.58 12.74 -6.88
C MET A 1 -20.17 11.37 -6.55
N GLY A 2 -19.46 10.28 -6.86
CA GLY A 2 -20.11 8.96 -6.94
C GLY A 2 -19.17 7.76 -6.84
N LEU A 3 -18.22 7.75 -5.89
CA LEU A 3 -17.31 6.60 -5.67
C LEU A 3 -17.29 6.09 -4.21
N THR A 4 -17.97 6.74 -3.27
CA THR A 4 -17.79 6.47 -1.84
C THR A 4 -18.65 5.36 -1.25
N LYS A 5 -19.65 4.81 -1.95
CA LYS A 5 -20.56 3.84 -1.32
C LYS A 5 -19.96 2.47 -1.05
N ASN A 6 -18.89 2.08 -1.77
CA ASN A 6 -18.27 0.75 -1.66
C ASN A 6 -16.74 0.82 -1.60
N ALA A 7 -16.14 1.91 -1.10
CA ALA A 7 -14.68 1.95 -0.99
C ALA A 7 -14.23 1.23 0.28
N HIS A 8 -13.15 0.44 0.20
CA HIS A 8 -12.49 -0.15 1.36
C HIS A 8 -11.24 0.65 1.71
N ILE A 9 -11.11 1.08 2.97
CA ILE A 9 -9.99 1.91 3.42
C ILE A 9 -8.85 0.98 3.84
N ILE A 10 -7.65 1.26 3.33
CA ILE A 10 -6.42 0.55 3.71
C ILE A 10 -5.32 1.55 4.02
N LYS A 11 -4.29 1.07 4.72
CA LYS A 11 -3.00 1.75 4.83
C LYS A 11 -2.02 1.12 3.84
N ILE A 12 -1.37 1.93 3.01
CA ILE A 12 -0.25 1.50 2.18
C ILE A 12 1.04 1.91 2.88
N LEU A 13 1.87 0.92 3.20
CA LEU A 13 3.23 1.14 3.66
C LEU A 13 4.14 1.32 2.44
N ILE A 14 4.91 2.40 2.41
CA ILE A 14 5.88 2.69 1.34
C ILE A 14 7.28 2.63 1.95
N PRO A 15 7.99 1.50 1.81
CA PRO A 15 9.37 1.39 2.24
C PRO A 15 10.27 2.32 1.42
N LYS A 16 11.20 2.99 2.10
CA LYS A 16 12.29 3.76 1.50
C LYS A 16 13.62 3.17 1.96
N GLN A 17 14.72 3.79 1.55
CA GLN A 17 16.06 3.36 1.96
C GLN A 17 16.19 3.40 3.49
N LEU A 18 16.64 2.30 4.10
CA LEU A 18 16.74 2.16 5.56
C LEU A 18 17.87 3.00 6.17
N PHE A 19 18.93 3.24 5.41
CA PHE A 19 20.09 4.04 5.81
C PHE A 19 20.48 5.03 4.72
N ILE A 20 20.74 6.28 5.08
CA ILE A 20 21.29 7.32 4.20
C ILE A 20 22.60 7.78 4.81
N ASP A 21 23.70 7.67 4.05
CA ASP A 21 25.06 8.00 4.52
C ASP A 21 25.41 7.33 5.86
N ASP A 22 25.16 6.03 5.97
CA ASP A 22 25.36 5.19 7.16
C ASP A 22 24.57 5.61 8.42
N LYS A 23 23.61 6.53 8.28
CA LYS A 23 22.68 6.92 9.34
C LYS A 23 21.31 6.32 9.10
N PHE A 24 20.69 5.84 10.18
CA PHE A 24 19.32 5.34 10.12
C PHE A 24 18.39 6.43 9.58
N ASN A 25 17.60 6.08 8.57
CA ASN A 25 16.62 6.98 7.99
C ASN A 25 15.31 6.87 8.79
N GLU A 26 15.01 7.88 9.59
CA GLU A 26 13.76 7.95 10.35
C GLU A 26 12.53 8.02 9.43
N ASP A 27 12.71 8.49 8.20
CA ASP A 27 11.70 8.50 7.14
C ASP A 27 11.75 7.25 6.24
N SER A 28 12.41 6.16 6.69
CA SER A 28 12.54 4.91 5.91
C SER A 28 11.22 4.19 5.65
N LEU A 29 10.14 4.63 6.29
CA LEU A 29 8.79 4.11 6.09
C LEU A 29 7.80 5.28 6.02
N GLU A 30 7.03 5.34 4.94
CA GLU A 30 5.89 6.25 4.80
C GLU A 30 4.59 5.47 4.90
N GLU A 31 3.58 6.04 5.56
CA GLU A 31 2.24 5.50 5.67
C GLU A 31 1.25 6.36 4.87
N LEU A 32 0.50 5.74 3.96
CA LEU A 32 -0.52 6.40 3.16
C LEU A 32 -1.89 5.78 3.44
N GLU A 33 -2.87 6.57 3.89
CA GLU A 33 -4.26 6.14 3.91
C GLU A 33 -4.84 6.19 2.49
N ALA A 34 -5.43 5.10 2.04
CA ALA A 34 -5.91 4.95 0.67
C ALA A 34 -7.28 4.25 0.62
N TYR A 35 -8.01 4.53 -0.45
CA TYR A 35 -9.27 3.86 -0.77
C TYR A 35 -9.04 2.84 -1.90
N THR A 36 -9.60 1.65 -1.73
CA THR A 36 -9.56 0.56 -2.71
C THR A 36 -10.96 0.12 -3.09
N GLU A 37 -11.07 -0.60 -4.21
CA GLU A 37 -12.29 -1.33 -4.53
C GLU A 37 -12.51 -2.51 -3.57
N PRO A 38 -13.76 -2.95 -3.33
CA PRO A 38 -14.06 -4.07 -2.43
C PRO A 38 -13.36 -5.38 -2.79
N HIS A 39 -13.00 -5.56 -4.07
CA HIS A 39 -12.33 -6.76 -4.55
C HIS A 39 -11.01 -7.01 -3.81
N TYR A 40 -10.36 -5.96 -3.28
CA TYR A 40 -9.19 -6.08 -2.41
C TYR A 40 -9.39 -7.08 -1.26
N LEU A 41 -10.58 -7.14 -0.67
CA LEU A 41 -10.89 -8.05 0.44
C LEU A 41 -10.90 -9.53 0.03
N GLN A 42 -11.08 -9.83 -1.26
CA GLN A 42 -11.16 -11.19 -1.79
C GLN A 42 -9.79 -11.78 -2.13
N LEU A 43 -8.77 -10.92 -2.29
CA LEU A 43 -7.39 -11.33 -2.55
C LEU A 43 -6.81 -12.07 -1.34
N LYS A 44 -5.90 -13.02 -1.54
CA LYS A 44 -5.19 -13.66 -0.42
C LYS A 44 -4.08 -12.75 0.10
N ASP A 45 -3.77 -12.90 1.39
CA ASP A 45 -2.57 -12.26 1.94
C ASP A 45 -1.33 -12.77 1.20
N GLY A 46 -0.46 -11.84 0.85
CA GLY A 46 0.73 -12.07 0.05
C GLY A 46 0.54 -11.95 -1.47
N GLU A 47 -0.68 -11.80 -1.98
CA GLU A 47 -0.91 -11.57 -3.42
C GLU A 47 -0.36 -10.23 -3.90
N GLU A 48 0.17 -10.22 -5.12
CA GLU A 48 0.62 -9.01 -5.80
C GLU A 48 -0.56 -8.26 -6.42
N ILE A 49 -0.56 -6.94 -6.26
CA ILE A 49 -1.60 -6.03 -6.73
C ILE A 49 -0.95 -4.93 -7.55
N GLN A 50 -1.42 -4.69 -8.77
CA GLN A 50 -1.06 -3.50 -9.53
C GLN A 50 -2.14 -2.44 -9.39
N PHE A 51 -1.92 -1.44 -8.54
CA PHE A 51 -2.79 -0.27 -8.50
C PHE A 51 -2.47 0.67 -9.66
N VAL A 52 -3.42 0.83 -10.58
CA VAL A 52 -3.25 1.59 -11.82
C VAL A 52 -2.70 3.00 -11.56
N ARG A 53 -1.52 3.29 -12.14
CA ARG A 53 -0.74 4.55 -12.00
C ARG A 53 -0.16 4.85 -10.61
N PHE A 54 -0.48 4.05 -9.60
CA PHE A 54 0.18 4.12 -8.29
C PHE A 54 1.45 3.26 -8.30
N GLY A 55 1.32 1.99 -8.67
CA GLY A 55 2.42 1.03 -8.75
C GLY A 55 2.00 -0.35 -8.25
N TYR A 56 2.97 -1.23 -8.06
CA TYR A 56 2.80 -2.57 -7.53
C TYR A 56 2.86 -2.56 -6.00
N CYS A 57 1.96 -3.30 -5.39
CA CYS A 57 1.88 -3.56 -3.97
C CYS A 57 1.75 -5.07 -3.71
N ARG A 58 2.02 -5.49 -2.49
CA ARG A 58 1.67 -6.81 -1.98
C ARG A 58 0.60 -6.65 -0.91
N LYS A 59 -0.47 -7.45 -0.94
CA LYS A 59 -1.45 -7.50 0.15
C LYS A 59 -0.77 -8.04 1.40
N ASP A 60 -0.81 -7.29 2.49
CA ASP A 60 -0.27 -7.73 3.77
C ASP A 60 -1.39 -8.20 4.70
N SER A 61 -2.51 -7.47 4.72
CA SER A 61 -3.72 -7.86 5.44
C SER A 61 -4.97 -7.22 4.82
N GLN A 62 -6.13 -7.45 5.46
CA GLN A 62 -7.40 -6.82 5.06
C GLN A 62 -7.34 -5.29 5.04
N ASN A 63 -6.49 -4.65 5.84
CA ASN A 63 -6.42 -3.20 5.94
C ASN A 63 -5.02 -2.64 5.62
N GLN A 64 -4.11 -3.45 5.09
CA GLN A 64 -2.74 -3.03 4.81
C GLN A 64 -2.18 -3.66 3.54
N ALA A 65 -1.50 -2.84 2.74
CA ALA A 65 -0.68 -3.28 1.62
C ALA A 65 0.73 -2.66 1.73
N ILE A 66 1.72 -3.32 1.13
CA ILE A 66 3.11 -2.83 1.09
C ILE A 66 3.46 -2.51 -0.36
N PHE A 67 3.85 -1.27 -0.64
CA PHE A 67 4.35 -0.85 -1.94
C PHE A 67 5.69 -1.53 -2.24
N THR A 68 5.86 -2.00 -3.48
CA THR A 68 7.08 -2.71 -3.90
C THR A 68 7.85 -1.90 -4.95
N HIS A 69 7.23 -1.58 -6.09
CA HIS A 69 7.88 -0.87 -7.19
C HIS A 69 6.85 -0.26 -8.16
N LYS A 70 7.30 0.61 -9.08
CA LYS A 70 6.46 1.23 -10.11
C LYS A 70 7.17 1.19 -11.46
#